data_AF-A0AAW1KXS0-F1
#
_entry.id   AF-A0AAW1KXS0-F1
#
_cell.length_a   1.000
_cell.length_b   1.000
_cell.length_c   1.000
_cell.angle_alpha   90.00
_cell.angle_beta   90.00
_cell.angle_gamma   90.00
#
_symmetry.space_group_name_H-M   'P 1'
#
loop_
_entity.id
_entity.type
_entity.pdbx_description
1 polymer ?
#
loop_
_entity_poly.entity_id
_entity_poly.type
_entity_poly.pdbx_seq_one_letter_code
_entity_poly.pdbx_strand_id
1 'polypeptide(L)'
;RQNTVVESAPAPNSRSEDYQVQKCASKIGESCGNSIFHYVFGAGKHVSEECCTVLLNVGEKCHDLLTRVTIRLEHFPKQQAKEIRRKNDKAWKLCKKHGQISN
;
A
#
# COMPACT_ATOMS: atom_id res chain seq x y z
N ARG A 1 42.36 -16.73 5.24
CA ARG A 1 41.59 -15.49 5.00
C ARG A 1 40.12 -15.89 4.91
N GLN A 2 39.30 -15.57 5.92
CA GLN A 2 37.86 -15.82 5.88
C GLN A 2 37.16 -14.53 5.46
N ASN A 3 36.40 -14.60 4.37
CA ASN A 3 35.54 -13.51 3.89
C ASN A 3 34.31 -13.45 4.80
N THR A 4 34.25 -12.48 5.70
CA THR A 4 33.04 -12.12 6.43
C THR A 4 32.16 -11.29 5.50
N VAL A 5 30.98 -11.82 5.16
CA VAL A 5 29.88 -11.02 4.59
C VAL A 5 29.55 -9.97 5.65
N VAL A 6 29.90 -8.71 5.37
CA VAL A 6 29.48 -7.59 6.19
C VAL A 6 28.03 -7.34 5.86
N GLU A 7 27.13 -8.06 6.54
CA GLU A 7 25.71 -7.77 6.47
C GLU A 7 25.47 -6.47 7.23
N SER A 8 25.38 -5.38 6.46
CA SER A 8 25.10 -4.05 6.96
C SER A 8 23.84 -4.08 7.81
N ALA A 9 23.95 -3.71 9.09
CA ALA A 9 22.82 -3.64 9.99
C ALA A 9 21.69 -2.78 9.36
N PRO A 10 20.41 -3.20 9.48
CA PRO A 10 19.31 -2.41 8.98
C PRO A 10 19.33 -1.04 9.67
N ALA A 11 19.13 0.04 8.89
CA ALA A 11 19.02 1.38 9.45
C ALA A 11 17.97 1.36 10.58
N PRO A 12 18.15 2.11 11.69
CA PRO A 12 17.27 2.08 12.86
C PRO A 12 15.78 2.34 12.55
N ASN A 13 15.47 2.84 11.36
CA ASN A 13 14.13 3.16 10.86
C ASN A 13 13.46 1.96 10.16
N SER A 14 14.22 0.99 9.63
CA SER A 14 13.68 -0.07 8.76
C SER A 14 12.87 -1.10 9.55
N ARG A 15 13.34 -1.50 10.74
CA ARG A 15 12.55 -2.39 11.62
C ARG A 15 11.21 -1.77 12.02
N SER A 16 11.16 -0.44 12.15
CA SER A 16 9.92 0.25 12.46
C SER A 16 8.99 0.34 11.25
N GLU A 17 9.52 0.55 10.04
CA GLU A 17 8.72 0.63 8.82
C GLU A 17 8.18 -0.76 8.42
N ASP A 18 9.02 -1.80 8.50
CA ASP A 18 8.64 -3.18 8.20
C ASP A 18 7.50 -3.66 9.12
N TYR A 19 7.61 -3.37 10.43
CA TYR A 19 6.53 -3.66 11.38
C TYR A 19 5.23 -2.93 11.01
N GLN A 20 5.30 -1.66 10.61
CA GLN A 20 4.11 -0.89 10.25
C GLN A 20 3.52 -1.37 8.92
N VAL A 21 4.35 -1.72 7.94
CA VAL A 21 3.92 -2.34 6.68
C VAL A 21 3.18 -3.64 6.98
N GLN A 22 3.77 -4.53 7.79
CA GLN A 22 3.14 -5.79 8.17
C GLN A 22 1.81 -5.57 8.90
N LYS A 23 1.77 -4.61 9.84
CA LYS A 23 0.56 -4.26 10.59
C LYS A 23 -0.54 -3.68 9.70
N CYS A 24 -0.19 -2.88 8.69
CA CYS A 24 -1.15 -2.35 7.74
C CYS A 24 -1.67 -3.45 6.81
N ALA A 25 -0.76 -4.24 6.24
CA ALA A 25 -1.10 -5.31 5.29
C ALA A 25 -1.98 -6.38 5.95
N SER A 26 -1.67 -6.79 7.18
CA SER A 26 -2.44 -7.82 7.89
C SER A 26 -3.90 -7.43 8.15
N LYS A 27 -4.16 -6.13 8.39
CA LYS A 27 -5.52 -5.64 8.58
C LYS A 27 -6.33 -5.52 7.29
N ILE A 28 -5.65 -5.27 6.16
CA ILE A 28 -6.31 -5.26 4.85
C ILE A 28 -6.66 -6.69 4.41
N GLY A 29 -5.78 -7.66 4.72
CA GLY A 29 -5.96 -9.05 4.33
C GLY A 29 -5.71 -9.29 2.84
N GLU A 30 -5.59 -10.56 2.46
CA GLU A 30 -5.16 -10.95 1.13
C GLU A 30 -6.17 -10.60 0.03
N SER A 31 -7.46 -10.92 0.24
CA SER A 31 -8.51 -10.68 -0.75
C SER A 31 -8.62 -9.20 -1.13
N CYS A 32 -8.75 -8.32 -0.12
CA CYS A 32 -8.82 -6.89 -0.35
C CYS A 32 -7.48 -6.29 -0.75
N GLY A 33 -6.37 -6.82 -0.23
CA GLY A 33 -5.02 -6.43 -0.63
C GLY A 33 -4.82 -6.59 -2.13
N ASN A 34 -5.20 -7.74 -2.69
CA ASN A 34 -5.09 -8.01 -4.13
C ASN A 34 -5.97 -7.06 -4.95
N SER A 35 -7.23 -6.85 -4.54
CA SER A 35 -8.14 -5.92 -5.23
C SER A 35 -7.57 -4.49 -5.29
N ILE A 36 -7.12 -3.98 -4.15
CA ILE A 36 -6.55 -2.63 -4.02
C ILE A 36 -5.24 -2.53 -4.80
N PHE A 37 -4.37 -3.56 -4.70
CA PHE A 37 -3.11 -3.61 -5.44
C PHE A 37 -3.35 -3.57 -6.95
N HIS A 38 -4.27 -4.38 -7.48
CA HIS A 38 -4.60 -4.38 -8.90
C HIS A 38 -5.18 -3.05 -9.39
N TYR A 39 -5.93 -2.34 -8.54
CA TYR A 39 -6.41 -0.99 -8.86
C TYR A 39 -5.26 0.02 -8.95
N VAL A 40 -4.37 0.03 -7.95
CA VAL A 40 -3.32 1.04 -7.81
C VAL A 40 -2.15 0.81 -8.77
N PHE A 41 -1.68 -0.43 -8.89
CA PHE A 41 -0.49 -0.80 -9.66
C PHE A 41 -0.82 -1.43 -11.02
N GLY A 42 -2.00 -2.02 -11.17
CA GLY A 42 -2.41 -2.72 -12.38
C GLY A 42 -3.41 -1.96 -13.26
N ALA A 43 -4.16 -2.74 -14.04
CA ALA A 43 -5.27 -2.30 -14.88
C ALA A 43 -6.64 -2.46 -14.22
N GLY A 44 -6.68 -2.71 -12.90
CA GLY A 44 -7.92 -2.81 -12.13
C GLY A 44 -8.73 -1.52 -12.21
N LYS A 45 -10.06 -1.65 -12.32
CA LYS A 45 -10.97 -0.51 -12.51
C LYS A 45 -11.86 -0.21 -11.31
N HIS A 46 -11.97 -1.16 -10.38
CA HIS A 46 -12.87 -1.09 -9.24
C HIS A 46 -12.21 -1.67 -7.99
N VAL A 47 -12.67 -1.19 -6.83
CA VAL A 47 -12.45 -1.79 -5.51
C VAL A 47 -13.86 -2.08 -4.98
N SER A 48 -14.10 -3.27 -4.44
CA SER A 48 -15.42 -3.63 -3.91
C SER A 48 -15.79 -2.76 -2.71
N GLU A 49 -17.09 -2.64 -2.42
CA GLU A 49 -17.58 -1.89 -1.24
C GLU A 49 -17.06 -2.50 0.07
N GLU A 50 -17.02 -3.83 0.16
CA GLU A 50 -16.42 -4.56 1.28
C GLU A 50 -14.96 -4.14 1.48
N CYS A 51 -14.15 -4.16 0.41
CA CYS A 51 -12.75 -3.79 0.50
C CYS A 51 -12.53 -2.30 0.72
N CYS A 52 -13.48 -1.46 0.30
CA CYS A 52 -13.48 -0.06 0.66
C CYS A 52 -13.75 0.14 2.17
N THR A 53 -14.67 -0.61 2.75
CA THR A 53 -14.94 -0.58 4.20
C THR A 53 -13.69 -0.99 4.98
N VAL A 54 -13.04 -2.08 4.56
CA VAL A 54 -11.76 -2.52 5.16
C VAL A 54 -10.69 -1.43 5.01
N LEU A 55 -10.51 -0.87 3.82
CA LEU A 55 -9.50 0.15 3.56
C LEU A 55 -9.71 1.41 4.41
N LEU A 56 -10.97 1.87 4.54
CA LEU A 56 -11.33 3.02 5.37
C LEU A 56 -11.05 2.75 6.86
N ASN A 57 -11.38 1.55 7.35
CA ASN A 57 -11.12 1.14 8.73
C ASN A 57 -9.62 1.07 9.05
N VAL A 58 -8.80 0.64 8.08
CA VAL A 58 -7.34 0.60 8.22
C VAL A 58 -6.72 2.00 8.13
N GLY A 59 -7.29 2.86 7.29
CA GLY A 59 -6.99 4.29 7.23
C GLY A 59 -5.98 4.69 6.14
N GLU A 60 -6.07 5.97 5.73
CA GLU A 60 -5.28 6.57 4.63
C GLU A 60 -3.78 6.40 4.82
N LYS A 61 -3.29 6.56 6.07
CA LYS A 61 -1.86 6.41 6.37
C LYS A 61 -1.31 5.02 6.03
N CYS A 62 -2.11 3.97 6.26
CA CYS A 62 -1.71 2.61 5.93
C CYS A 62 -1.74 2.38 4.43
N HIS A 63 -2.78 2.86 3.75
CA HIS A 63 -2.87 2.83 2.28
C HIS A 63 -1.65 3.50 1.63
N ASP A 64 -1.32 4.72 2.08
CA ASP A 64 -0.19 5.49 1.57
C ASP A 64 1.17 4.85 1.90
N LEU A 65 1.31 4.27 3.11
CA LEU A 65 2.52 3.58 3.52
C LEU A 65 2.80 2.40 2.59
N LEU A 66 1.81 1.52 2.39
CA LEU A 66 1.95 0.34 1.55
C LEU A 66 2.31 0.75 0.12
N THR A 67 1.59 1.72 -0.46
CA THR A 67 1.88 2.21 -1.81
C THR A 67 3.28 2.79 -1.92
N ARG A 68 3.69 3.64 -0.98
CA ARG A 68 5.02 4.28 -0.99
C ARG A 68 6.15 3.26 -0.89
N VAL A 69 6.00 2.27 -0.02
CA VAL A 69 6.99 1.21 0.17
C VAL A 69 7.10 0.36 -1.08
N THR A 70 5.97 -0.06 -1.67
CA THR A 70 5.97 -0.80 -2.95
C THR A 70 6.63 0.01 -4.07
N ILE A 71 6.33 1.31 -4.20
CA ILE A 71 6.99 2.19 -5.20
C ILE A 71 8.51 2.13 -5.07
N ARG A 72 9.01 2.17 -3.82
CA ARG A 72 10.44 2.17 -3.50
C ARG A 72 11.07 0.81 -3.76
N LEU A 73 10.45 -0.28 -3.31
CA LEU A 73 10.99 -1.65 -3.45
C LEU A 73 11.04 -2.12 -4.90
N GLU A 74 10.01 -1.80 -5.69
CA GLU A 74 9.93 -2.16 -7.11
C GLU A 74 10.66 -1.17 -8.04
N HIS A 75 11.30 -0.14 -7.47
CA HIS A 75 12.10 0.85 -8.20
C HIS A 75 11.35 1.51 -9.38
N PHE A 76 10.06 1.81 -9.20
CA PHE A 76 9.24 2.39 -10.27
C PHE A 76 9.82 3.73 -10.79
N PRO A 77 9.89 3.94 -12.12
CA PRO A 77 10.32 5.20 -12.71
C PRO A 77 9.47 6.38 -12.21
N LYS A 78 10.06 7.57 -12.08
CA LYS A 78 9.39 8.76 -11.51
C LYS A 78 8.01 9.05 -12.13
N GLN A 79 7.86 8.90 -13.44
CA GLN A 79 6.57 9.14 -14.11
C GLN A 79 5.53 8.07 -13.77
N GLN A 80 5.93 6.79 -13.71
CA GLN A 80 5.04 5.71 -13.28
C GLN A 80 4.67 5.86 -11.81
N ALA A 81 5.62 6.22 -10.94
CA ALA A 81 5.37 6.48 -9.54
C ALA A 81 4.35 7.63 -9.31
N LYS A 82 4.37 8.67 -10.16
CA LYS A 82 3.34 9.74 -10.12
C LYS A 82 1.95 9.20 -10.46
N GLU A 83 1.84 8.37 -11.50
CA GLU A 83 0.57 7.77 -11.89
C GLU A 83 0.05 6.80 -10.81
N ILE A 84 0.93 5.99 -10.21
CA ILE A 84 0.59 5.11 -9.09
C ILE A 84 0.06 5.93 -7.91
N ARG A 85 0.72 7.02 -7.53
CA ARG A 85 0.24 7.92 -6.47
C ARG A 85 -1.13 8.52 -6.80
N ARG A 86 -1.36 8.93 -8.05
CA ARG A 86 -2.68 9.41 -8.50
C ARG A 86 -3.75 8.33 -8.35
N LYS A 87 -3.44 7.08 -8.70
CA LYS A 87 -4.36 5.94 -8.53
C LYS A 87 -4.59 5.60 -7.05
N ASN A 88 -3.56 5.67 -6.21
CA ASN A 88 -3.66 5.53 -4.75
C ASN A 88 -4.67 6.53 -4.17
N ASP A 89 -4.54 7.80 -4.50
CA ASP A 89 -5.45 8.86 -4.03
C ASP A 89 -6.87 8.65 -4.56
N LYS A 90 -6.99 8.18 -5.81
CA LYS A 90 -8.28 7.88 -6.43
C LYS A 90 -8.99 6.72 -5.74
N ALA A 91 -8.26 5.66 -5.36
CA ALA A 91 -8.81 4.54 -4.62
C ALA A 91 -9.38 5.00 -3.27
N TRP A 92 -8.62 5.83 -2.54
CA TRP A 92 -9.08 6.39 -1.26
C TRP A 92 -10.35 7.25 -1.42
N LYS A 93 -10.37 8.16 -2.40
CA LYS A 93 -11.54 9.00 -2.69
C LYS A 93 -12.76 8.19 -3.12
N LEU A 94 -12.55 7.15 -3.94
CA LEU A 94 -13.60 6.22 -4.35
C LEU A 94 -14.22 5.56 -3.12
N CYS A 95 -13.41 5.01 -2.22
CA CYS A 95 -13.90 4.34 -1.03
C CYS A 95 -14.63 5.29 -0.07
N LYS A 96 -14.13 6.52 0.12
CA LYS A 96 -14.85 7.54 0.90
C LYS A 96 -16.21 7.87 0.31
N LYS A 97 -16.34 7.93 -1.02
CA LYS A 97 -17.63 8.19 -1.68
C LYS A 97 -18.61 7.05 -1.47
N HIS A 98 -18.16 5.79 -1.51
CA HIS A 98 -19.02 4.64 -1.21
C HIS A 98 -19.54 4.68 0.23
N GLY A 99 -18.66 4.97 1.20
CA GLY A 99 -19.06 5.10 2.61
C GLY A 99 -20.03 6.26 2.92
N GLN A 100 -20.24 7.19 1.97
CA GLN A 100 -21.21 8.28 2.09
C GLN A 100 -22.58 7.98 1.46
N ILE A 101 -22.69 6.93 0.65
CA ILE A 101 -23.95 6.53 -0.01
C ILE A 101 -24.76 5.59 0.89
N SER A 102 -24.12 4.93 1.86
CA SER A 102 -24.72 3.93 2.75
C SER A 102 -25.24 4.52 4.07
N ASN A 103 -25.59 5.81 4.11
CA ASN A 103 -26.05 6.52 5.32
C ASN A 103 -27.44 7.14 5.13
#